data_AF-W2NIP9-F1
#
_entry.id   AF-W2NIP9-F1
#
_cell.length_a   1.000
_cell.length_b   1.000
_cell.length_c   1.000
_cell.angle_alpha   90.00
_cell.angle_beta   90.00
_cell.angle_gamma   90.00
#
_symmetry.space_group_name_H-M   'P 1'
#
loop_
_entity.id
_entity.type
_entity.pdbx_description
1 polymer ?
#
loop_
_entity_poly.entity_id
_entity_poly.type
_entity_poly.pdbx_seq_one_letter_code
_entity_poly.pdbx_strand_id
1 'polypeptide(L)'
;MMNLNEGKVAIYDSSSSSYLISVRSVAQMLISLLPNDARPRPRMQTFEPGLEVQVDSYNCGIYVLLAFEMFCGAEPLGHLDKKTLQCLHYRYLCMCMD
;
A
#
# COMPACT_ATOMS: atom_id res chain seq x y z
N MET A 1 5.84 -0.76 -0.10
CA MET A 1 5.63 -2.23 -0.19
C MET A 1 6.81 -2.85 -0.91
N MET A 2 7.33 -3.97 -0.43
CA MET A 2 8.52 -4.63 -0.99
C MET A 2 8.26 -6.14 -1.12
N ASN A 3 8.46 -6.69 -2.31
CA ASN A 3 8.53 -8.13 -2.54
C ASN A 3 10.00 -8.46 -2.84
N LEU A 4 10.69 -8.99 -1.83
CA LEU A 4 12.12 -9.30 -1.92
C LEU A 4 12.40 -10.49 -2.83
N ASN A 5 11.49 -11.46 -2.89
CA ASN A 5 11.61 -12.64 -3.77
C ASN A 5 11.61 -12.24 -5.25
N GLU A 6 10.81 -11.24 -5.60
CA GLU A 6 10.73 -10.71 -6.97
C GLU A 6 11.61 -9.47 -7.20
N GLY A 7 12.30 -9.00 -6.16
CA GLY A 7 13.10 -7.77 -6.20
C GLY A 7 12.29 -6.51 -6.54
N LYS A 8 10.99 -6.49 -6.22
CA LYS A 8 10.06 -5.40 -6.54
C LYS A 8 9.87 -4.47 -5.35
N VAL A 9 9.96 -3.16 -5.61
CA VAL A 9 9.61 -2.12 -4.64
C VAL A 9 8.55 -1.21 -5.23
N ALA A 10 7.46 -1.06 -4.49
CA ALA A 10 6.33 -0.23 -4.88
C ALA A 10 5.96 0.77 -3.77
N ILE A 11 5.66 2.00 -4.16
CA ILE A 11 5.17 3.05 -3.27
C ILE A 11 3.70 3.34 -3.60
N TYR A 12 2.89 3.64 -2.58
CA TYR A 12 1.46 3.89 -2.75
C TYR A 12 1.05 5.09 -1.90
N ASP A 13 0.05 5.81 -2.38
CA ASP A 13 -0.58 6.93 -1.69
C ASP A 13 -2.08 6.92 -2.03
N SER A 14 -2.92 6.88 -1.00
CA SER A 14 -4.38 6.85 -1.15
C SER A 14 -4.96 8.16 -1.67
N SER A 15 -4.22 9.26 -1.57
CA SER A 15 -4.74 10.62 -1.72
C SER A 15 -4.02 11.44 -2.80
N SER A 16 -3.11 10.83 -3.57
CA SER A 16 -2.26 11.52 -4.55
C SER A 16 -1.57 12.77 -3.97
N SER A 17 -1.13 12.67 -2.73
CA SER A 17 -0.51 13.74 -1.96
C SER A 17 0.97 13.93 -2.29
N SER A 18 1.55 14.98 -1.72
CA SER A 18 3.00 15.21 -1.75
C SER A 18 3.79 14.23 -0.87
N TYR A 19 3.14 13.44 -0.01
CA TYR A 19 3.81 12.48 0.88
C TYR A 19 4.54 11.36 0.12
N LEU A 20 4.21 11.12 -1.15
CA LEU A 20 4.95 10.18 -2.02
C LEU A 20 6.46 10.43 -2.03
N ILE A 21 6.90 11.69 -1.91
CA ILE A 21 8.32 12.03 -1.83
C ILE A 21 8.95 11.44 -0.56
N SER A 22 8.32 11.67 0.60
CA SER A 22 8.76 11.12 1.88
C SER A 22 8.70 9.59 1.90
N VAL A 23 7.64 8.99 1.36
CA VAL A 23 7.51 7.53 1.23
C VAL A 23 8.64 6.96 0.38
N ARG A 24 9.01 7.63 -0.72
CA ARG A 24 10.15 7.23 -1.55
C ARG A 24 11.47 7.30 -0.79
N SER A 25 11.70 8.37 -0.02
CA SER A 25 12.91 8.49 0.83
C SER A 25 13.00 7.37 1.86
N VAL A 26 11.88 7.04 2.53
CA VAL A 26 11.82 5.92 3.48
C VAL A 26 12.09 4.59 2.76
N ALA A 27 11.52 4.37 1.58
CA ALA A 27 11.79 3.17 0.80
C ALA A 27 13.27 3.05 0.41
N GLN A 28 13.94 4.16 0.08
CA GLN A 28 15.37 4.15 -0.27
C GLN A 28 16.24 3.79 0.95
N MET A 29 15.90 4.34 2.11
CA MET A 29 16.54 3.99 3.37
C MET A 29 16.33 2.51 3.72
N LEU A 30 15.12 1.98 3.55
CA LEU A 30 14.85 0.56 3.79
C LEU A 30 15.68 -0.34 2.84
N ILE A 31 15.80 0.02 1.55
CA ILE A 31 16.64 -0.73 0.60
C ILE A 31 18.11 -0.73 1.03
N SER A 32 18.64 0.39 1.52
CA SER A 32 20.06 0.46 1.91
C SER A 32 20.38 -0.41 3.13
N LEU A 33 19.39 -0.64 4.00
CA LEU A 33 19.48 -1.50 5.17
C LEU A 33 19.36 -3.00 4.83
N LEU A 34 18.95 -3.37 3.61
CA LEU A 34 18.84 -4.78 3.22
C LEU A 34 20.23 -5.40 2.94
N PRO A 35 20.41 -6.70 3.26
CA PRO A 35 21.56 -7.49 2.84
C PRO A 35 21.77 -7.44 1.33
N ASN A 36 23.03 -7.49 0.87
CA ASN A 36 23.36 -7.34 -0.56
C ASN A 36 22.69 -8.38 -1.46
N ASP A 37 22.54 -9.60 -0.96
CA ASP A 37 21.88 -10.74 -1.62
C ASP A 37 20.36 -10.60 -1.67
N ALA A 38 19.77 -9.81 -0.77
CA ALA A 38 18.33 -9.54 -0.70
C ALA A 38 17.94 -8.17 -1.26
N ARG A 39 18.90 -7.38 -1.77
CA ARG A 39 18.63 -6.01 -2.25
C ARG A 39 17.80 -6.05 -3.53
N PRO A 40 16.58 -5.48 -3.54
CA PRO A 40 15.79 -5.34 -4.73
C PRO A 40 16.43 -4.33 -5.68
N ARG A 41 15.98 -4.33 -6.94
CA ARG A 41 16.44 -3.32 -7.90
C ARG A 41 16.04 -1.92 -7.41
N PRO A 42 16.87 -0.89 -7.61
CA PRO A 42 16.59 0.47 -7.14
C PRO A 42 15.38 1.14 -7.82
N ARG A 43 14.82 0.51 -8.86
CA ARG A 43 13.70 1.06 -9.62
C ARG A 43 12.39 0.87 -8.86
N MET A 44 12.03 1.87 -8.07
CA MET A 44 10.73 1.98 -7.43
C MET A 44 9.66 2.38 -8.45
N GLN A 45 8.45 1.87 -8.25
CA GLN A 45 7.28 2.24 -9.04
C GLN A 45 6.16 2.70 -8.13
N THR A 46 5.34 3.64 -8.61
CA THR A 46 4.05 3.90 -7.95
C THR A 46 3.15 2.71 -8.22
N PHE A 47 2.54 2.17 -7.15
CA PHE A 47 1.57 1.10 -7.24
C PHE A 47 0.20 1.70 -7.52
N GLU A 48 -0.44 1.24 -8.59
CA GLU A 48 -1.77 1.66 -9.00
C GLU A 48 -2.73 0.48 -8.80
N PRO A 49 -3.36 0.34 -7.62
CA PRO A 49 -4.23 -0.80 -7.31
C PRO A 49 -5.58 -0.77 -8.05
N GLY A 50 -5.86 0.27 -8.84
CA GLY A 50 -7.19 0.50 -9.41
C GLY A 50 -8.23 0.93 -8.37
N LEU A 51 -7.80 1.34 -7.17
CA LEU A 51 -8.63 2.03 -6.20
C LEU A 51 -8.78 3.50 -6.63
N GLU A 52 -9.98 4.05 -6.46
CA GLU A 52 -10.16 5.50 -6.61
C GLU A 52 -9.41 6.28 -5.54
N VAL A 53 -9.11 7.54 -5.84
CA VAL A 53 -8.48 8.45 -4.88
C VAL A 53 -9.42 8.65 -3.70
N GLN A 54 -8.90 8.47 -2.49
CA GLN A 54 -9.60 8.78 -1.27
C GLN A 54 -9.91 10.29 -1.22
N VAL A 55 -11.18 10.63 -1.01
CA VAL A 55 -11.67 12.02 -0.98
C VAL A 55 -11.86 12.58 0.44
N ASP A 56 -11.86 11.73 1.45
CA ASP A 56 -11.95 12.13 2.87
C ASP A 56 -10.58 12.16 3.56
N SER A 57 -10.55 12.60 4.83
CA SER A 57 -9.31 12.77 5.60
C SER A 57 -9.00 11.63 6.60
N TYR A 58 -9.81 10.58 6.67
CA TYR A 58 -9.73 9.59 7.76
C TYR A 58 -9.67 8.12 7.31
N ASN A 59 -9.96 7.81 6.05
CA ASN A 59 -9.89 6.46 5.51
C ASN A 59 -8.50 6.07 4.93
N CYS A 60 -7.47 6.89 5.06
CA CYS A 60 -6.18 6.61 4.40
C CYS A 60 -5.57 5.27 4.83
N GLY A 61 -5.72 4.93 6.11
CA GLY A 61 -5.27 3.65 6.65
C GLY A 61 -5.94 2.45 5.96
N ILE A 62 -7.25 2.50 5.71
CA ILE A 62 -7.95 1.38 5.06
C ILE A 62 -7.54 1.23 3.60
N TYR A 63 -7.34 2.33 2.88
CA TYR A 63 -6.84 2.28 1.49
C TYR A 63 -5.42 1.68 1.42
N VAL A 64 -4.53 2.03 2.35
CA VAL A 64 -3.18 1.46 2.41
C VAL A 64 -3.23 -0.05 2.67
N LEU A 65 -4.09 -0.51 3.57
CA LEU A 65 -4.25 -1.95 3.85
C LEU A 65 -4.78 -2.71 2.61
N LEU A 66 -5.80 -2.17 1.93
CA LEU A 66 -6.36 -2.78 0.72
C LEU A 66 -5.35 -2.81 -0.44
N ALA A 67 -4.62 -1.70 -0.64
CA ALA A 67 -3.55 -1.67 -1.64
C ALA A 67 -2.46 -2.71 -1.34
N PHE A 68 -2.16 -2.94 -0.05
CA PHE A 68 -1.23 -4.00 0.35
C PHE A 68 -1.78 -5.40 0.07
N GLU A 69 -3.06 -5.67 0.37
CA GLU A 69 -3.70 -6.95 0.00
C GLU A 69 -3.61 -7.21 -1.52
N MET A 70 -3.89 -6.20 -2.34
CA MET A 70 -3.79 -6.29 -3.81
C MET A 70 -2.36 -6.47 -4.29
N PHE A 71 -1.39 -5.80 -3.65
CA PHE A 71 0.04 -6.02 -3.90
C PHE A 71 0.45 -7.47 -3.61
N CYS A 72 -0.19 -8.11 -2.61
CA CYS A 72 -0.02 -9.53 -2.29
C CYS A 72 -0.82 -10.48 -3.19
N GLY A 73 -1.57 -9.97 -4.18
CA GLY A 73 -2.31 -10.77 -5.17
C GLY A 73 -3.82 -10.88 -4.92
N ALA A 74 -4.40 -10.07 -4.02
CA ALA A 74 -5.86 -9.98 -3.91
C ALA A 74 -6.48 -9.31 -5.15
N GLU A 75 -7.73 -9.65 -5.45
CA GLU A 75 -8.46 -9.10 -6.58
C GLU A 75 -8.69 -7.58 -6.43
N PRO A 76 -8.59 -6.79 -7.53
CA PRO A 76 -8.91 -5.37 -7.51
C PRO A 76 -10.37 -5.11 -7.12
N LEU A 77 -10.60 -4.15 -6.22
CA LEU A 77 -11.94 -3.82 -5.73
C LEU A 77 -12.61 -2.67 -6.51
N GLY A 78 -11.84 -1.85 -7.23
CA GLY A 78 -12.37 -0.69 -7.95
C GLY A 78 -12.88 0.40 -7.03
N HIS A 79 -14.09 0.91 -7.31
CA HIS A 79 -14.75 1.96 -6.53
C HIS A 79 -15.23 1.43 -5.18
N LEU A 80 -14.96 2.19 -4.11
CA LEU A 80 -15.35 1.86 -2.74
C LEU A 80 -16.34 2.88 -2.21
N ASP A 81 -17.60 2.46 -2.04
CA ASP A 81 -18.59 3.30 -1.38
C ASP A 81 -18.38 3.34 0.14
N LYS A 82 -19.03 4.30 0.81
CA LYS A 82 -18.93 4.49 2.26
C LYS A 82 -19.31 3.24 3.05
N LYS A 83 -20.32 2.49 2.60
CA LYS A 83 -20.81 1.29 3.29
C LYS A 83 -19.78 0.17 3.19
N THR A 84 -19.16 0.00 2.04
CA THR A 84 -18.09 -0.95 1.77
C THR A 84 -16.88 -0.64 2.65
N LEU A 85 -16.47 0.63 2.74
CA LEU A 85 -15.39 1.05 3.64
C LEU A 85 -15.70 0.73 5.12
N GLN A 86 -16.93 0.94 5.58
CA GLN A 86 -17.34 0.56 6.94
C GLN A 86 -17.27 -0.95 7.18
N CYS A 87 -17.74 -1.75 6.22
CA CYS A 87 -17.63 -3.21 6.29
C CYS A 87 -16.16 -3.66 6.34
N LEU A 88 -15.29 -3.04 5.54
CA LEU A 88 -13.87 -3.37 5.51
C LEU A 88 -13.19 -2.99 6.81
N HIS A 89 -13.50 -1.83 7.41
CA HIS A 89 -13.02 -1.50 8.76
C HIS A 89 -13.41 -2.56 9.79
N TYR A 90 -14.67 -3.00 9.78
CA TYR A 90 -15.12 -4.05 10.67
C TYR A 90 -14.38 -5.36 10.42
N ARG A 91 -14.13 -5.74 9.15
CA ARG A 91 -13.32 -6.91 8.79
C ARG A 91 -11.92 -6.86 9.41
N TYR A 92 -11.22 -5.73 9.29
CA TYR A 92 -9.89 -5.57 9.89
C TYR A 92 -9.93 -5.56 11.42
N LEU A 93 -10.96 -4.97 12.02
CA LEU A 93 -11.15 -5.03 13.47
C LEU A 93 -11.30 -6.46 13.96
N CYS A 94 -12.12 -7.28 13.30
CA CYS A 94 -12.29 -8.69 13.67
C CYS A 94 -10.97 -9.47 13.58
N MET A 95 -10.19 -9.26 12.51
CA MET A 95 -8.87 -9.89 12.36
C MET A 95 -7.86 -9.52 13.45
N CYS A 96 -8.08 -8.42 14.19
CA CYS A 96 -7.25 -8.03 15.33
C CYS A 96 -7.74 -8.59 16.68
N MET A 97 -8.99 -9.08 16.73
CA MET A 97 -9.63 -9.56 17.95
C MET A 97 -9.61 -11.09 18.06
N ASP A 98 -9.36 -11.78 16.95
CA ASP A 98 -9.09 -13.22 16.88
C ASP A 98 -7.59 -13.52 17.09
#